data_AF-A0A935H0I4-F1
#
_entry.id   AF-A0A935H0I4-F1
#
_cell.length_a   1.000
_cell.length_b   1.000
_cell.length_c   1.000
_cell.angle_alpha   90.00
_cell.angle_beta   90.00
_cell.angle_gamma   90.00
#
_symmetry.space_group_name_H-M   'P 1'
#
loop_
_entity.id
_entity.type
_entity.pdbx_description
1 polymer ?
#
loop_
_entity_poly.entity_id
_entity_poly.type
_entity_poly.pdbx_seq_one_letter_code
_entity_poly.pdbx_strand_id
1 'polypeptide(L)'
;MRIALLGAECTGKTQLANALVLALNTPAGSAVAVPEVLRVWCTENARTPQSHEQWPIARQQALQLEQLPDPGYMVADTTPLMTAVYSDLLFQDTTLYPFALHHQGRYDLTLVMGLDLPWVADGIQRDGPAVRARVDARLRQVLDTEALPYCMVYGSGTARTACALQAIAHHRGVTSTSTYQRASNWQWNCEKCSDARCEHQLFSALLKTDSVRR
;
A
#
# COMPACT_ATOMS: atom_id res chain seq x y z
N MET A 1 0.34 -15.50 -5.31
CA MET A 1 0.63 -14.53 -4.23
C MET A 1 -0.01 -13.19 -4.57
N ARG A 2 -0.88 -12.66 -3.70
CA ARG A 2 -1.59 -11.39 -3.85
C ARG A 2 -0.87 -10.28 -3.08
N ILE A 3 -0.51 -9.21 -3.77
CA ILE A 3 0.23 -8.07 -3.25
C ILE A 3 -0.64 -6.82 -3.41
N ALA A 4 -0.95 -6.14 -2.32
CA ALA A 4 -1.67 -4.87 -2.34
C ALA A 4 -0.69 -3.70 -2.35
N LEU A 5 -0.87 -2.75 -3.28
CA LEU A 5 -0.20 -1.46 -3.25
C LEU A 5 -1.16 -0.40 -2.72
N LEU A 6 -0.83 0.15 -1.57
CA LEU A 6 -1.57 1.21 -0.91
C LEU A 6 -0.72 2.48 -0.81
N GLY A 7 -1.38 3.61 -0.64
CA GLY A 7 -0.72 4.88 -0.48
C GLY A 7 -1.54 6.00 -1.07
N ALA A 8 -1.30 7.20 -0.57
CA ALA A 8 -1.97 8.40 -1.04
C ALA A 8 -1.72 8.63 -2.53
N GLU A 9 -2.43 9.59 -3.08
CA GLU A 9 -2.27 10.00 -4.46
C GLU A 9 -0.85 10.50 -4.82
N CYS A 10 -0.46 10.39 -6.09
CA CYS A 10 0.87 10.79 -6.60
C CYS A 10 2.07 10.17 -5.85
N THR A 11 1.92 8.94 -5.36
CA THR A 11 2.99 8.19 -4.66
C THR A 11 3.60 7.09 -5.53
N GLY A 12 3.37 7.10 -6.84
CA GLY A 12 4.05 6.17 -7.77
C GLY A 12 3.55 4.72 -7.77
N LYS A 13 2.37 4.44 -7.19
CA LYS A 13 1.80 3.07 -7.13
C LYS A 13 1.71 2.39 -8.49
N THR A 14 1.15 3.07 -9.50
CA THR A 14 0.97 2.50 -10.84
C THR A 14 2.30 2.21 -11.53
N GLN A 15 3.27 3.12 -11.40
CA GLN A 15 4.62 2.91 -11.92
C GLN A 15 5.27 1.70 -11.25
N LEU A 16 5.11 1.56 -9.93
CA LEU A 16 5.63 0.41 -9.19
C LEU A 16 4.91 -0.90 -9.58
N ALA A 17 3.59 -0.90 -9.74
CA ALA A 17 2.82 -2.07 -10.16
C ALA A 17 3.34 -2.63 -11.48
N ASN A 18 3.53 -1.75 -12.48
CA ASN A 18 4.09 -2.13 -13.77
C ASN A 18 5.53 -2.64 -13.66
N ALA A 19 6.37 -1.97 -12.86
CA ALA A 19 7.75 -2.40 -12.64
C ALA A 19 7.84 -3.77 -11.94
N LEU A 20 6.95 -4.04 -10.98
CA LEU A 20 6.87 -5.34 -10.30
C LEU A 20 6.41 -6.44 -11.26
N VAL A 21 5.41 -6.18 -12.10
CA VAL A 21 4.97 -7.16 -13.12
C VAL A 21 6.12 -7.52 -14.06
N LEU A 22 6.89 -6.53 -14.52
CA LEU A 22 8.06 -6.79 -15.37
C LEU A 22 9.14 -7.60 -14.64
N ALA A 23 9.41 -7.29 -13.37
CA ALA A 23 10.45 -7.98 -12.60
C ALA A 23 10.07 -9.40 -12.16
N LEU A 24 8.77 -9.66 -11.92
CA LEU A 24 8.26 -10.94 -11.42
C LEU A 24 7.87 -11.92 -12.53
N ASN A 25 7.65 -11.44 -13.76
CA ASN A 25 7.45 -12.30 -14.92
C ASN A 25 8.76 -12.99 -15.30
N THR A 26 8.83 -14.30 -15.04
CA THR A 26 9.98 -15.16 -15.31
C THR A 26 9.50 -16.48 -15.92
N PRO A 27 10.38 -17.32 -16.49
CA PRO A 27 9.96 -18.65 -16.95
C PRO A 27 9.34 -19.53 -15.85
N ALA A 28 9.61 -19.23 -14.58
CA ALA A 28 9.12 -19.98 -13.42
C ALA A 28 7.85 -19.39 -12.77
N GLY A 29 7.33 -18.28 -13.28
CA GLY A 29 6.13 -17.65 -12.72
C GLY A 29 5.68 -16.41 -13.48
N SER A 30 4.36 -16.21 -13.50
CA SER A 30 3.73 -15.05 -14.12
C SER A 30 3.28 -14.02 -13.08
N ALA A 31 3.22 -12.76 -13.50
CA ALA A 31 2.72 -11.66 -12.71
C ALA A 31 1.71 -10.83 -13.52
N VAL A 32 0.65 -10.38 -12.87
CA VAL A 32 -0.36 -9.48 -13.44
C VAL A 32 -0.63 -8.31 -12.51
N ALA A 33 -0.89 -7.13 -13.08
CA ALA A 33 -1.35 -5.97 -12.33
C ALA A 33 -2.87 -5.81 -12.44
N VAL A 34 -3.51 -5.45 -11.33
CA VAL A 34 -4.91 -5.05 -11.29
C VAL A 34 -4.93 -3.52 -11.17
N PRO A 35 -5.38 -2.79 -12.20
CA PRO A 35 -5.32 -1.33 -12.23
C PRO A 35 -6.40 -0.69 -11.35
N GLU A 36 -6.27 0.63 -11.19
CA GLU A 36 -7.13 1.43 -10.31
C GLU A 36 -8.44 1.76 -11.02
N VAL A 37 -9.55 1.19 -10.54
CA VAL A 37 -10.90 1.42 -11.09
C VAL A 37 -11.27 2.90 -11.01
N LEU A 38 -10.94 3.56 -9.88
CA LEU A 38 -11.25 4.97 -9.69
C LEU A 38 -10.61 5.86 -10.76
N ARG A 39 -9.40 5.52 -11.22
CA ARG A 39 -8.72 6.30 -12.26
C ARG A 39 -9.47 6.23 -13.59
N VAL A 40 -9.85 5.03 -14.00
CA VAL A 40 -10.64 4.80 -15.23
C VAL A 40 -11.97 5.56 -15.12
N TRP A 41 -12.65 5.41 -14.00
CA TRP A 41 -13.92 6.08 -13.73
C TRP A 41 -13.80 7.62 -13.84
N CYS A 42 -12.75 8.21 -13.27
CA CYS A 42 -12.50 9.66 -13.35
C CYS A 42 -12.18 10.13 -14.77
N THR A 43 -11.44 9.35 -15.55
CA THR A 43 -11.17 9.64 -16.96
C THR A 43 -12.47 9.63 -17.78
N GLU A 44 -13.32 8.63 -17.58
CA GLU A 44 -14.59 8.48 -18.30
C GLU A 44 -15.61 9.56 -17.94
N ASN A 45 -15.67 9.98 -16.68
CA ASN A 45 -16.65 10.95 -16.19
C ASN A 45 -16.13 12.40 -16.15
N ALA A 46 -14.84 12.61 -16.41
CA ALA A 46 -14.16 13.91 -16.34
C ALA A 46 -14.38 14.68 -15.02
N ARG A 47 -14.53 13.96 -13.90
CA ARG A 47 -14.73 14.53 -12.56
C ARG A 47 -14.34 13.56 -11.46
N THR A 48 -14.35 14.03 -10.22
CA THR A 48 -14.26 13.19 -9.03
C THR A 48 -15.61 12.57 -8.65
N PRO A 49 -15.61 11.38 -8.04
CA PRO A 49 -16.84 10.74 -7.56
C PRO A 49 -17.43 11.48 -6.37
N GLN A 50 -18.76 11.48 -6.31
CA GLN A 50 -19.53 11.89 -5.15
C GLN A 50 -19.58 10.78 -4.09
N SER A 51 -20.04 11.09 -2.89
CA SER A 51 -20.15 10.14 -1.78
C SER A 51 -20.89 8.84 -2.16
N HIS A 52 -22.03 8.93 -2.83
CA HIS A 52 -22.83 7.75 -3.21
C HIS A 52 -22.17 6.86 -4.29
N GLU A 53 -21.12 7.36 -4.96
CA GLU A 53 -20.39 6.65 -6.02
C GLU A 53 -19.19 5.87 -5.47
N GLN A 54 -18.79 6.11 -4.21
CA GLN A 54 -17.67 5.42 -3.57
C GLN A 54 -17.92 3.91 -3.46
N TRP A 55 -19.14 3.51 -3.09
CA TRP A 55 -19.51 2.10 -2.91
C TRP A 55 -19.42 1.28 -4.20
N PRO A 56 -20.05 1.69 -5.31
CA PRO A 56 -19.91 1.00 -6.59
C PRO A 56 -18.44 0.89 -7.04
N ILE A 57 -17.65 1.94 -6.87
CA ILE A 57 -16.22 1.95 -7.26
C ILE A 57 -15.41 0.95 -6.42
N ALA A 58 -15.59 0.98 -5.09
CA ALA A 58 -14.93 0.05 -4.18
C ALA A 58 -15.28 -1.41 -4.49
N ARG A 59 -16.56 -1.70 -4.76
CA ARG A 59 -17.02 -3.04 -5.13
C ARG A 59 -16.42 -3.50 -6.46
N GLN A 60 -16.38 -2.62 -7.45
CA GLN A 60 -15.80 -2.95 -8.75
C GLN A 60 -14.29 -3.23 -8.64
N GLN A 61 -13.56 -2.49 -7.81
CA GLN A 61 -12.13 -2.77 -7.54
C GLN A 61 -11.92 -4.16 -6.95
N ALA A 62 -12.79 -4.59 -6.02
CA ALA A 62 -12.73 -5.94 -5.45
C ALA A 62 -13.01 -7.02 -6.51
N LEU A 63 -14.03 -6.82 -7.34
CA LEU A 63 -14.41 -7.79 -8.38
C LEU A 63 -13.31 -8.03 -9.42
N GLN A 64 -12.51 -7.01 -9.76
CA GLN A 64 -11.38 -7.19 -10.69
C GLN A 64 -10.35 -8.20 -10.19
N LEU A 65 -10.13 -8.27 -8.88
CA LEU A 65 -9.23 -9.25 -8.27
C LEU A 65 -9.77 -10.69 -8.39
N GLU A 66 -11.08 -10.85 -8.27
CA GLU A 66 -11.75 -12.15 -8.27
C GLU A 66 -11.89 -12.76 -9.68
N GLN A 67 -11.88 -11.92 -10.71
CA GLN A 67 -12.06 -12.33 -12.11
C GLN A 67 -10.77 -12.80 -12.79
N LEU A 68 -9.61 -12.60 -12.15
CA LEU A 68 -8.33 -12.96 -12.74
C LEU A 68 -7.97 -14.41 -12.40
N PRO A 69 -7.55 -15.23 -13.39
CA PRO A 69 -7.03 -16.57 -13.13
C PRO A 69 -5.79 -16.46 -12.24
N ASP A 70 -5.64 -17.39 -11.29
CA ASP A 70 -4.62 -17.32 -10.23
C ASP A 70 -3.19 -17.32 -10.83
N PRO A 71 -2.51 -16.17 -10.91
CA PRO A 71 -1.17 -16.06 -11.42
C PRO A 71 -0.17 -16.38 -10.29
N GLY A 72 1.10 -16.59 -10.64
CA GLY A 72 2.15 -16.67 -9.62
C GLY A 72 2.14 -15.46 -8.69
N TYR A 73 1.95 -14.26 -9.26
CA TYR A 73 1.82 -12.99 -8.56
C TYR A 73 0.69 -12.11 -9.11
N MET A 74 -0.08 -11.52 -8.21
CA MET A 74 -1.11 -10.54 -8.52
C MET A 74 -0.82 -9.26 -7.75
N VAL A 75 -0.62 -8.15 -8.46
CA VAL A 75 -0.27 -6.85 -7.88
C VAL A 75 -1.43 -5.88 -8.04
N ALA A 76 -2.14 -5.56 -6.97
CA ALA A 76 -3.29 -4.65 -7.01
C ALA A 76 -2.88 -3.20 -6.74
N ASP A 77 -3.05 -2.33 -7.72
CA ASP A 77 -3.01 -0.87 -7.60
C ASP A 77 -4.43 -0.35 -7.84
N THR A 78 -5.30 -0.23 -6.86
CA THR A 78 -5.10 -0.36 -5.42
C THR A 78 -6.17 -1.30 -4.86
N THR A 79 -6.52 -1.19 -3.58
CA THR A 79 -7.60 -1.98 -2.97
C THR A 79 -8.78 -1.09 -2.56
N PRO A 80 -9.95 -1.68 -2.26
CA PRO A 80 -11.09 -0.93 -1.73
C PRO A 80 -10.78 -0.12 -0.45
N LEU A 81 -9.70 -0.45 0.27
CA LEU A 81 -9.27 0.27 1.46
C LEU A 81 -8.89 1.72 1.16
N MET A 82 -8.28 2.00 0.01
CA MET A 82 -8.01 3.38 -0.37
C MET A 82 -9.32 4.16 -0.58
N THR A 83 -10.30 3.57 -1.27
CA THR A 83 -11.62 4.19 -1.45
C THR A 83 -12.30 4.46 -0.11
N ALA A 84 -12.24 3.53 0.84
CA ALA A 84 -12.77 3.72 2.19
C ALA A 84 -12.08 4.89 2.93
N VAL A 85 -10.75 4.99 2.85
CA VAL A 85 -9.99 6.08 3.48
C VAL A 85 -10.36 7.45 2.88
N TYR A 86 -10.50 7.55 1.56
CA TYR A 86 -10.96 8.79 0.93
C TYR A 86 -12.41 9.12 1.29
N SER A 87 -13.28 8.11 1.35
CA SER A 87 -14.69 8.29 1.73
C SER A 87 -14.83 8.88 3.14
N ASP A 88 -14.05 8.37 4.09
CA ASP A 88 -13.99 8.89 5.45
C ASP A 88 -13.50 10.35 5.47
N LEU A 89 -12.37 10.64 4.82
CA LEU A 89 -11.76 11.97 4.89
C LEU A 89 -12.54 13.06 4.16
N LEU A 90 -13.20 12.73 3.04
CA LEU A 90 -13.91 13.69 2.19
C LEU A 90 -15.39 13.81 2.53
N PHE A 91 -16.03 12.72 2.95
CA PHE A 91 -17.48 12.66 3.16
C PHE A 91 -17.90 12.23 4.56
N GLN A 92 -16.94 11.97 5.46
CA GLN A 92 -17.22 11.44 6.82
C GLN A 92 -18.00 10.12 6.78
N ASP A 93 -17.85 9.36 5.68
CA ASP A 93 -18.53 8.10 5.48
C ASP A 93 -17.57 6.93 5.73
N THR A 94 -17.73 6.31 6.89
CA THR A 94 -16.96 5.15 7.35
C THR A 94 -17.59 3.81 6.98
N THR A 95 -18.74 3.81 6.27
CA THR A 95 -19.52 2.59 6.01
C THR A 95 -18.80 1.59 5.10
N LEU A 96 -17.79 2.04 4.35
CA LEU A 96 -16.97 1.20 3.49
C LEU A 96 -15.92 0.36 4.23
N TYR A 97 -15.51 0.74 5.44
CA TYR A 97 -14.41 0.08 6.15
C TYR A 97 -14.63 -1.42 6.37
N PRO A 98 -15.80 -1.91 6.85
CA PRO A 98 -15.99 -3.34 7.07
C PRO A 98 -15.75 -4.18 5.81
N PHE A 99 -16.29 -3.74 4.67
CA PHE A 99 -16.08 -4.38 3.37
C PHE A 99 -14.60 -4.31 2.93
N ALA A 100 -14.01 -3.11 3.02
CA ALA A 100 -12.67 -2.87 2.54
C ALA A 100 -11.60 -3.62 3.35
N LEU A 101 -11.76 -3.68 4.68
CA LEU A 101 -10.87 -4.40 5.58
C LEU A 101 -10.97 -5.91 5.39
N HIS A 102 -12.19 -6.44 5.26
CA HIS A 102 -12.40 -7.85 4.93
C HIS A 102 -11.71 -8.21 3.61
N HIS A 103 -11.84 -7.36 2.59
CA HIS A 103 -11.17 -7.56 1.32
C HIS A 103 -9.63 -7.42 1.43
N GLN A 104 -9.13 -6.48 2.24
CA GLN A 104 -7.70 -6.29 2.48
C GLN A 104 -7.05 -7.53 3.11
N GLY A 105 -7.77 -8.25 3.97
CA GLY A 105 -7.29 -9.50 4.57
C GLY A 105 -7.06 -10.66 3.58
N ARG A 106 -7.44 -10.49 2.31
CA ARG A 106 -7.23 -11.49 1.24
C ARG A 106 -5.87 -11.37 0.53
N TYR A 107 -5.07 -10.35 0.86
CA TYR A 107 -3.75 -10.13 0.32
C TYR A 107 -2.68 -10.75 1.21
N ASP A 108 -1.67 -11.39 0.61
CA ASP A 108 -0.56 -11.98 1.34
C ASP A 108 0.40 -10.91 1.87
N LEU A 109 0.59 -9.84 1.08
CA LEU A 109 1.51 -8.74 1.41
C LEU A 109 0.88 -7.39 1.08
N THR A 110 0.90 -6.47 2.05
CA THR A 110 0.50 -5.07 1.85
C THR A 110 1.75 -4.20 1.79
N LEU A 111 1.92 -3.45 0.71
CA LEU A 111 2.98 -2.47 0.52
C LEU A 111 2.38 -1.06 0.56
N VAL A 112 2.87 -0.22 1.47
CA VAL A 112 2.41 1.17 1.61
C VAL A 112 3.49 2.11 1.07
N MET A 113 3.13 2.98 0.13
CA MET A 113 4.09 3.89 -0.49
C MET A 113 4.44 5.05 0.43
N GLY A 114 5.74 5.32 0.59
CA GLY A 114 6.24 6.50 1.26
C GLY A 114 5.94 7.81 0.52
N LEU A 115 6.04 8.92 1.27
CA LEU A 115 5.81 10.29 0.79
C LEU A 115 7.09 11.00 0.28
N ASP A 116 8.13 10.22 -0.02
CA ASP A 116 9.47 10.65 -0.45
C ASP A 116 9.56 11.12 -1.91
N LEU A 117 8.51 10.90 -2.71
CA LEU A 117 8.41 11.48 -4.06
C LEU A 117 7.83 12.90 -3.98
N PRO A 118 8.32 13.82 -4.84
CA PRO A 118 7.73 15.14 -4.97
C PRO A 118 6.26 15.00 -5.36
N TRP A 119 5.39 15.80 -4.75
CA TRP A 119 4.00 15.87 -5.18
C TRP A 119 3.96 16.57 -6.55
N VAL A 120 3.25 15.96 -7.49
CA VAL A 120 3.05 16.50 -8.84
C VAL A 120 1.55 16.56 -9.09
N ALA A 121 1.06 17.69 -9.60
CA ALA A 121 -0.34 17.80 -10.00
C ALA A 121 -0.62 16.88 -11.19
N ASP A 122 -1.69 16.09 -11.10
CA ASP A 122 -2.05 15.03 -12.05
C ASP A 122 -3.49 15.26 -12.56
N GLY A 123 -3.67 16.35 -13.31
CA GLY A 123 -4.95 16.64 -13.96
C GLY A 123 -6.08 17.01 -12.99
N ILE A 124 -7.22 16.31 -13.12
CA ILE A 124 -8.53 16.69 -12.54
C ILE A 124 -8.58 16.52 -11.01
N GLN A 125 -7.75 15.65 -10.46
CA GLN A 125 -7.72 15.38 -9.03
C GLN A 125 -6.56 16.12 -8.35
N ARG A 126 -6.68 16.23 -7.02
CA ARG A 126 -5.60 16.16 -6.01
C ARG A 126 -5.41 17.48 -5.25
N ASP A 127 -5.92 17.49 -4.01
CA ASP A 127 -6.03 18.63 -3.07
C ASP A 127 -4.68 19.07 -2.45
N GLY A 128 -3.57 18.68 -3.06
CA GLY A 128 -2.23 19.11 -2.72
C GLY A 128 -1.51 18.26 -1.65
N PRO A 129 -0.25 18.64 -1.32
CA PRO A 129 0.62 17.88 -0.42
C PRO A 129 0.04 17.64 0.98
N ALA A 130 -0.76 18.59 1.49
CA ALA A 130 -1.37 18.49 2.82
C ALA A 130 -2.42 17.37 2.89
N VAL A 131 -3.24 17.23 1.85
CA VAL A 131 -4.23 16.15 1.78
C VAL A 131 -3.54 14.81 1.59
N ARG A 132 -2.47 14.74 0.78
CA ARG A 132 -1.63 13.54 0.65
C ARG A 132 -1.14 13.04 2.02
N ALA A 133 -0.64 13.94 2.87
CA ALA A 133 -0.17 13.59 4.21
C ALA A 133 -1.31 13.11 5.14
N ARG A 134 -2.49 13.75 5.07
CA ARG A 134 -3.67 13.32 5.85
C ARG A 134 -4.16 11.94 5.44
N VAL A 135 -4.19 11.64 4.15
CA VAL A 135 -4.55 10.33 3.61
C VAL A 135 -3.57 9.25 4.07
N ASP A 136 -2.26 9.51 3.98
CA ASP A 136 -1.23 8.58 4.47
C ASP A 136 -1.36 8.30 5.97
N ALA A 137 -1.51 9.35 6.78
CA ALA A 137 -1.69 9.21 8.22
C ALA A 137 -2.95 8.40 8.56
N ARG A 138 -4.07 8.68 7.88
CA ARG A 138 -5.32 7.96 8.11
C ARG A 138 -5.22 6.49 7.69
N LEU A 139 -4.58 6.21 6.55
CA LEU A 139 -4.34 4.84 6.09
C LEU A 139 -3.54 4.05 7.13
N ARG A 140 -2.41 4.59 7.60
CA ARG A 140 -1.57 3.95 8.61
C ARG A 140 -2.34 3.72 9.90
N GLN A 141 -3.08 4.72 10.38
CA GLN A 141 -3.91 4.58 11.56
C GLN A 141 -4.90 3.42 11.43
N VAL A 142 -5.57 3.28 10.28
CA VAL A 142 -6.52 2.19 10.04
C VAL A 142 -5.79 0.84 10.03
N LEU A 143 -4.68 0.72 9.31
CA LEU A 143 -3.88 -0.51 9.26
C LEU A 143 -3.38 -0.93 10.66
N ASP A 144 -2.89 0.04 11.44
CA ASP A 144 -2.39 -0.19 12.80
C ASP A 144 -3.51 -0.59 13.76
N THR A 145 -4.67 0.08 13.69
CA THR A 145 -5.84 -0.20 14.54
C THR A 145 -6.39 -1.60 14.28
N GLU A 146 -6.44 -2.00 13.00
CA GLU A 146 -6.95 -3.31 12.57
C GLU A 146 -5.85 -4.40 12.60
N ALA A 147 -4.65 -4.05 13.08
CA ALA A 147 -3.49 -4.93 13.15
C ALA A 147 -3.15 -5.62 11.80
N LEU A 148 -3.40 -4.95 10.69
CA LEU A 148 -3.08 -5.43 9.35
C LEU A 148 -1.58 -5.17 9.08
N PRO A 149 -0.76 -6.20 8.86
CA PRO A 149 0.66 -6.01 8.61
C PRO A 149 0.89 -5.36 7.24
N TYR A 150 1.85 -4.44 7.19
CA TYR A 150 2.28 -3.79 5.96
C TYR A 150 3.78 -3.49 5.98
N CYS A 151 4.36 -3.35 4.78
CA CYS A 151 5.73 -2.90 4.60
C CYS A 151 5.75 -1.54 3.90
N MET A 152 6.59 -0.64 4.40
CA MET A 152 6.83 0.66 3.78
C MET A 152 7.76 0.56 2.58
N VAL A 153 7.41 1.26 1.50
CA VAL A 153 8.19 1.30 0.26
C VAL A 153 8.62 2.72 -0.04
N TYR A 154 9.93 2.95 -0.03
CA TYR A 154 10.59 4.22 -0.29
C TYR A 154 11.53 4.13 -1.51
N GLY A 155 12.10 5.26 -1.91
CA GLY A 155 13.02 5.42 -3.03
C GLY A 155 12.32 5.90 -4.30
N SER A 156 13.05 6.04 -5.39
CA SER A 156 12.52 6.42 -6.69
C SER A 156 13.00 5.48 -7.78
N GLY A 157 12.26 5.39 -8.89
CA GLY A 157 12.61 4.55 -10.03
C GLY A 157 12.96 3.10 -9.63
N THR A 158 14.13 2.64 -10.06
CA THR A 158 14.61 1.27 -9.78
C THR A 158 14.85 0.99 -8.30
N ALA A 159 15.22 2.00 -7.50
CA ALA A 159 15.43 1.83 -6.06
C ALA A 159 14.12 1.50 -5.34
N ARG A 160 13.01 2.13 -5.75
CA ARG A 160 11.67 1.81 -5.24
C ARG A 160 11.26 0.38 -5.59
N THR A 161 11.49 -0.03 -6.83
CA THR A 161 11.22 -1.41 -7.28
C THR A 161 12.06 -2.41 -6.49
N ALA A 162 13.35 -2.13 -6.26
CA ALA A 162 14.22 -2.99 -5.47
C ALA A 162 13.74 -3.12 -4.00
N CYS A 163 13.30 -2.02 -3.39
CA CYS A 163 12.70 -2.04 -2.04
C CYS A 163 11.47 -2.96 -1.98
N ALA A 164 10.54 -2.82 -2.94
CA ALA A 164 9.36 -3.68 -3.00
C ALA A 164 9.71 -5.16 -3.25
N LEU A 165 10.67 -5.45 -4.13
CA LEU A 165 11.13 -6.82 -4.39
C LEU A 165 11.80 -7.46 -3.18
N GLN A 166 12.54 -6.69 -2.38
CA GLN A 166 13.11 -7.16 -1.11
C GLN A 166 12.01 -7.54 -0.12
N ALA A 167 10.96 -6.72 0.01
CA ALA A 167 9.81 -7.03 0.86
C ALA A 167 9.10 -8.33 0.41
N ILE A 168 8.90 -8.50 -0.90
CA ILE A 168 8.32 -9.72 -1.48
C ILE A 168 9.19 -10.94 -1.20
N ALA A 169 10.50 -10.84 -1.45
CA ALA A 169 11.44 -11.94 -1.20
C ALA A 169 11.49 -12.33 0.28
N HIS A 170 11.52 -11.34 1.18
CA HIS A 170 11.47 -11.58 2.62
C HIS A 170 10.19 -12.30 3.04
N HIS A 171 9.03 -11.84 2.58
CA HIS A 171 7.75 -12.49 2.87
C HIS A 171 7.73 -13.95 2.40
N ARG A 172 8.24 -14.24 1.19
CA ARG A 172 8.35 -15.62 0.69
C ARG A 172 9.33 -16.49 1.49
N GLY A 173 10.43 -15.90 1.98
CA GLY A 173 11.41 -16.55 2.83
C GLY A 173 10.85 -16.95 4.19
N VAL A 174 10.05 -16.06 4.81
CA VAL A 174 9.35 -16.33 6.08
C VAL A 174 8.32 -17.45 5.90
N THR A 175 7.54 -17.43 4.82
CA THR A 175 6.53 -18.49 4.55
C THR A 175 7.17 -19.85 4.27
N SER A 176 8.35 -19.88 3.62
CA SER A 176 9.08 -21.13 3.32
C SER A 176 9.78 -21.75 4.55
N THR A 177 10.00 -20.99 5.62
CA THR A 177 10.76 -21.42 6.81
C THR A 177 9.89 -21.71 8.04
N SER A 178 8.59 -21.99 7.83
CA SER A 178 7.60 -22.33 8.86
C SER A 178 7.82 -23.71 9.53
N THR A 179 9.01 -23.95 10.08
CA THR A 179 9.27 -24.85 11.20
C THR A 179 10.45 -24.32 12.00
N TYR A 180 10.40 -23.16 12.66
CA TYR A 180 11.27 -22.92 13.82
C TYR A 180 10.71 -21.86 14.79
N GLN A 181 10.39 -22.40 15.97
CA GLN A 181 10.28 -21.86 17.32
C GLN A 181 10.63 -20.39 17.60
N ARG A 182 9.75 -19.78 18.40
CA ARG A 182 10.06 -18.73 19.38
C ARG A 182 11.33 -19.09 20.18
N ALA A 183 12.44 -18.38 19.97
CA ALA A 183 13.32 -17.86 21.03
C ALA A 183 14.52 -17.08 20.47
N SER A 184 14.84 -15.98 21.17
CA SER A 184 16.10 -15.23 21.25
C SER A 184 16.37 -14.08 20.25
N ASN A 185 16.03 -12.87 20.70
CA ASN A 185 16.89 -11.67 20.80
C ASN A 185 17.74 -11.21 19.60
N TRP A 186 17.34 -11.48 18.36
CA TRP A 186 18.01 -10.84 17.22
C TRP A 186 17.43 -9.44 16.93
N GLN A 187 18.11 -8.41 17.43
CA GLN A 187 17.80 -7.00 17.14
C GLN A 187 18.44 -6.60 15.80
N TRP A 188 17.63 -6.54 14.73
CA TRP A 188 17.97 -5.73 13.56
C TRP A 188 17.75 -4.26 13.92
N ASN A 189 18.82 -3.53 14.22
CA ASN A 189 18.77 -2.07 14.25
C ASN A 189 18.55 -1.59 12.80
N CYS A 190 17.33 -1.15 12.55
CA CYS A 190 16.80 -0.76 11.27
C CYS A 190 17.41 0.55 10.77
N GLU A 191 18.25 0.48 9.75
CA GLU A 191 18.33 1.54 8.72
C GLU A 191 17.62 1.13 7.42
N LYS A 192 17.14 -0.11 7.33
CA LYS A 192 16.58 -0.71 6.08
C LYS A 192 15.39 -1.65 6.28
N CYS A 193 14.85 -1.74 7.49
CA CYS A 193 13.67 -2.57 7.75
C CYS A 193 12.43 -1.75 7.43
N SER A 194 11.77 -2.08 6.30
CA SER A 194 10.48 -1.55 5.86
C SER A 194 9.30 -1.89 6.81
N ASP A 195 9.54 -2.16 8.09
CA ASP A 195 8.53 -2.45 9.10
C ASP A 195 8.12 -1.16 9.82
N ALA A 196 6.82 -0.85 9.82
CA ALA A 196 6.28 0.36 10.40
C ALA A 196 6.47 0.47 11.93
N ARG A 197 6.45 -0.65 12.66
CA ARG A 197 6.74 -0.66 14.10
C ARG A 197 8.22 -0.39 14.35
N CYS A 198 9.09 -0.91 13.49
CA CYS A 198 10.53 -0.68 13.56
C CYS A 198 10.89 0.79 13.25
N GLU A 199 10.25 1.39 12.23
CA GLU A 199 10.37 2.82 11.93
C GLU A 199 9.88 3.70 13.07
N HIS A 200 8.69 3.43 13.62
CA HIS A 200 8.15 4.21 14.73
C HIS A 200 9.07 4.15 15.96
N GLN A 201 9.66 2.99 16.25
CA GLN A 201 10.64 2.83 17.33
C GLN A 201 11.94 3.57 17.03
N LEU A 202 12.47 3.50 15.80
CA LEU A 202 13.68 4.20 15.38
C LEU A 202 13.50 5.71 15.46
N PHE A 203 12.45 6.26 14.86
CA PHE A 203 12.16 7.71 14.89
C PHE A 203 11.88 8.20 16.31
N SER A 204 11.12 7.44 17.11
CA SER A 204 10.89 7.78 18.53
C SER A 204 12.18 7.78 19.35
N ALA A 205 13.12 6.88 19.06
CA ALA A 205 14.42 6.84 19.72
C ALA A 205 15.27 8.06 19.32
N LEU A 206 15.33 8.39 18.02
CA LEU A 206 16.08 9.54 17.51
C LEU A 206 15.59 10.87 18.10
N LEU A 207 14.26 11.07 18.17
CA LEU A 207 13.66 12.27 18.78
C LEU A 207 13.93 12.39 20.29
N LYS A 208 14.12 11.28 21.01
CA LYS A 208 14.50 11.27 22.43
C LYS A 208 15.98 11.60 22.64
N THR A 209 16.85 11.24 21.71
CA THR A 209 18.28 11.61 21.78
C THR A 209 18.52 13.09 21.51
N ASP A 210 17.71 13.74 20.66
CA ASP A 210 17.83 15.17 20.36
C ASP A 210 17.26 16.07 21.48
N SER A 211 16.32 15.58 22.28
CA SER A 211 15.81 16.31 23.46
C SER A 211 16.74 16.29 24.67
N VAL A 212 17.81 15.47 24.64
CA VAL A 212 18.82 15.38 25.70
C VAL A 212 20.07 16.22 25.37
N ARG A 213 20.14 16.84 24.17
CA ARG A 213 21.26 17.68 23.73
C ARG A 213 20.98 19.19 23.71
N ARG A 214 19.97 19.67 24.46
CA ARG A 214 19.75 21.11 24.71
C ARG A 214 19.90 21.46 26.18
#